data_AF-A0A5J4TMF0-F1
#
_entry.id   AF-A0A5J4TMF0-F1
#
_cell.length_a   1.000
_cell.length_b   1.000
_cell.length_c   1.000
_cell.angle_alpha   90.00
_cell.angle_beta   90.00
_cell.angle_gamma   90.00
#
_symmetry.space_group_name_H-M   'P 1'
#
loop_
_entity.id
_entity.type
_entity.pdbx_description
1 polymer ?
#
loop_
_entity_poly.entity_id
_entity_poly.type
_entity_poly.pdbx_seq_one_letter_code
_entity_poly.pdbx_strand_id
1 'polypeptide(L)'
;MESDFQNFAIQATKTCTGGNFINPTPTGCSPPDCTSTDQTYKCKCKNGLAPIGCICPNNPQDLTGISIEACECRATRDPRAGDECPITRKCNSNDDLLTPCLCSGSFFSGQCTCSTDYHHQSCVCDSIDGAEFELSECQASKKCTPDNTPTDCTPDCSIYTDDQVPTDSCMCFSNVHSPFGCRCPQDPSLLGG
;
A
#
# COMPACT_ATOMS: atom_id res chain seq x y z
N MET A 1 54.16 34.13 -19.28
CA MET A 1 53.87 33.29 -18.11
C MET A 1 52.40 33.53 -17.81
N GLU A 2 51.52 32.98 -18.66
CA GLU A 2 50.08 33.08 -18.48
C GLU A 2 49.60 31.76 -17.89
N SER A 3 48.79 31.87 -16.85
CA SER A 3 48.30 30.80 -16.00
C SER A 3 46.99 30.24 -16.54
N ASP A 4 46.95 28.92 -16.71
CA ASP A 4 45.80 28.14 -17.15
C ASP A 4 44.66 28.17 -16.12
N PHE A 5 43.59 28.90 -16.41
CA PHE A 5 42.28 28.64 -15.81
C PHE A 5 41.64 27.46 -16.56
N GLN A 6 41.65 26.27 -15.95
CA GLN A 6 40.99 25.10 -16.53
C GLN A 6 39.47 25.29 -16.58
N ASN A 7 38.97 25.23 -17.80
CA ASN A 7 37.57 25.27 -18.18
C ASN A 7 36.96 23.87 -17.93
N PHE A 8 36.14 23.71 -16.89
CA PHE A 8 35.38 22.47 -16.65
C PHE A 8 34.25 22.38 -17.68
N ALA A 9 34.55 21.82 -18.86
CA ALA A 9 33.54 21.48 -19.84
C ALA A 9 32.69 20.29 -19.33
N ILE A 10 31.38 20.50 -19.19
CA ILE A 10 30.40 19.45 -18.92
C ILE A 10 30.37 18.54 -20.16
N GLN A 11 31.06 17.40 -20.13
CA GLN A 11 30.98 16.42 -21.22
C GLN A 11 29.58 15.81 -21.24
N ALA A 12 28.80 16.13 -22.28
CA ALA A 12 27.53 15.45 -22.54
C ALA A 12 27.79 13.96 -22.77
N THR A 13 27.34 13.12 -21.83
CA THR A 13 27.39 11.66 -21.95
C THR A 13 26.59 11.22 -23.17
N LYS A 14 27.15 10.35 -24.02
CA LYS A 14 26.44 9.78 -25.18
C LYS A 14 25.21 9.00 -24.73
N THR A 15 24.15 9.00 -25.54
CA THR A 15 22.94 8.22 -25.27
C THR A 15 23.18 6.72 -25.50
N CYS A 16 22.55 5.86 -24.69
CA CYS A 16 22.57 4.42 -24.91
C CYS A 16 21.76 4.03 -26.15
N THR A 17 22.34 3.22 -27.04
CA THR A 17 21.69 2.76 -28.28
C THR A 17 21.67 1.24 -28.43
N GLY A 18 22.19 0.50 -27.46
CA GLY A 18 22.22 -0.96 -27.49
C GLY A 18 22.89 -1.56 -26.25
N GLY A 19 23.35 -2.80 -26.38
CA GLY A 19 23.86 -3.59 -25.26
C GLY A 19 22.73 -4.23 -24.47
N ASN A 20 22.85 -4.27 -23.14
CA ASN A 20 21.77 -4.69 -22.25
C ASN A 20 21.65 -3.77 -21.02
N PHE A 21 20.73 -4.06 -20.10
CA PHE A 21 20.50 -3.26 -18.89
C PHE A 21 21.74 -3.16 -17.96
N ILE A 22 22.58 -4.20 -17.95
CA ILE A 22 23.79 -4.29 -17.12
C ILE A 22 24.99 -3.68 -17.85
N ASN A 23 25.14 -4.01 -19.13
CA ASN A 23 26.25 -3.64 -20.01
C ASN A 23 25.72 -2.82 -21.19
N PRO A 24 25.40 -1.53 -20.98
CA PRO A 24 24.84 -0.69 -22.03
C PRO A 24 25.93 -0.27 -23.02
N THR A 25 25.54 -0.03 -24.25
CA THR A 25 26.43 0.42 -25.33
C THR A 25 26.05 1.82 -25.79
N PRO A 26 26.98 2.79 -25.78
CA PRO A 26 28.37 2.70 -25.27
C PRO A 26 28.46 2.56 -23.75
N THR A 27 29.54 1.99 -23.22
CA THR A 27 29.78 1.95 -21.77
C THR A 27 29.77 3.37 -21.18
N GLY A 28 29.04 3.57 -20.07
CA GLY A 28 28.91 4.89 -19.44
C GLY A 28 27.94 5.85 -20.13
N CYS A 29 27.11 5.36 -21.05
CA CYS A 29 26.08 6.16 -21.71
C CYS A 29 24.96 6.61 -20.76
N SER A 30 24.29 7.69 -21.14
CA SER A 30 23.05 8.15 -20.52
C SER A 30 21.85 7.37 -21.09
N PRO A 31 21.03 6.75 -20.23
CA PRO A 31 19.84 6.02 -20.67
C PRO A 31 18.76 6.97 -21.25
N PRO A 32 18.27 6.72 -22.47
CA PRO A 32 17.09 7.41 -23.00
C PRO A 32 15.81 6.88 -22.35
N ASP A 33 14.67 7.46 -22.65
CA ASP A 33 13.37 6.85 -22.34
C ASP A 33 13.18 5.58 -23.17
N CYS A 34 12.50 4.58 -22.61
CA CYS A 34 12.18 3.36 -23.34
C CYS A 34 11.20 3.65 -24.48
N THR A 35 11.36 2.96 -25.61
CA THR A 35 10.51 3.14 -26.80
C THR A 35 9.64 1.92 -27.11
N SER A 36 9.86 0.81 -26.39
CA SER A 36 9.11 -0.44 -26.51
C SER A 36 9.10 -1.18 -25.17
N THR A 37 8.04 -1.96 -24.92
CA THR A 37 7.92 -2.88 -23.78
C THR A 37 8.88 -4.07 -23.84
N ASP A 38 9.45 -4.35 -25.01
CA ASP A 38 10.40 -5.47 -25.23
C ASP A 38 11.84 -4.98 -25.40
N GLN A 39 12.11 -3.71 -25.11
CA GLN A 39 13.44 -3.15 -25.23
C GLN A 39 14.40 -3.84 -24.26
N THR A 40 15.55 -4.27 -24.78
CA THR A 40 16.51 -5.11 -24.02
C THR A 40 17.71 -4.35 -23.48
N TYR A 41 17.84 -3.06 -23.81
CA TYR A 41 18.96 -2.21 -23.39
C TYR A 41 18.52 -1.05 -22.50
N LYS A 42 19.47 -0.56 -21.71
CA LYS A 42 19.26 0.42 -20.63
C LYS A 42 18.48 1.64 -21.09
N CYS A 43 17.32 1.86 -20.47
CA CYS A 43 16.43 2.98 -20.69
C CYS A 43 15.68 3.36 -19.41
N LYS A 44 15.00 4.50 -19.40
CA LYS A 44 14.13 4.99 -18.32
C LYS A 44 12.70 4.55 -18.60
N CYS A 45 12.07 3.93 -17.62
CA CYS A 45 10.69 3.47 -17.73
C CYS A 45 9.75 4.64 -18.00
N LYS A 46 8.69 4.39 -18.76
CA LYS A 46 7.60 5.34 -18.98
C LYS A 46 6.27 4.58 -18.95
N ASN A 47 5.18 5.28 -18.68
CA ASN A 47 3.82 4.73 -18.78
C ASN A 47 3.63 4.00 -20.12
N GLY A 48 3.23 2.73 -20.05
CA GLY A 48 3.02 1.85 -21.21
C GLY A 48 4.30 1.35 -21.89
N LEU A 49 5.49 1.79 -21.45
CA LEU A 49 6.80 1.46 -22.01
C LEU A 49 7.80 1.21 -20.87
N ALA A 50 7.60 0.12 -20.14
CA ALA A 50 8.37 -0.25 -18.97
C ALA A 50 8.82 -1.73 -19.04
N PRO A 51 9.80 -2.07 -19.90
CA PRO A 51 10.40 -3.41 -19.90
C PRO A 51 11.03 -3.71 -18.52
N ILE A 52 10.96 -4.96 -18.09
CA ILE A 52 11.60 -5.39 -16.83
C ILE A 52 13.10 -5.04 -16.87
N GLY A 53 13.57 -4.31 -15.86
CA GLY A 53 14.96 -3.85 -15.75
C GLY A 53 15.23 -2.43 -16.26
N CYS A 54 14.22 -1.72 -16.78
CA CYS A 54 14.33 -0.28 -17.02
C CYS A 54 14.57 0.50 -15.71
N ILE A 55 15.05 1.73 -15.85
CA ILE A 55 15.33 2.60 -14.72
C ILE A 55 14.05 3.32 -14.32
N CYS A 56 13.61 3.07 -13.09
CA CYS A 56 12.40 3.68 -12.55
C CYS A 56 12.52 5.21 -12.41
N PRO A 57 11.46 5.97 -12.73
CA PRO A 57 11.43 7.41 -12.55
C PRO A 57 11.64 7.82 -11.10
N ASN A 58 12.42 8.87 -10.81
CA ASN A 58 12.60 9.37 -9.44
C ASN A 58 11.38 10.14 -8.91
N ASN A 59 10.62 10.80 -9.78
CA ASN A 59 9.39 11.47 -9.41
C ASN A 59 8.27 10.43 -9.22
N PRO A 60 7.62 10.34 -8.05
CA PRO A 60 6.59 9.33 -7.83
C PRO A 60 5.44 9.38 -8.84
N GLN A 61 5.03 10.57 -9.28
CA GLN A 61 3.90 10.72 -10.22
C GLN A 61 4.13 10.01 -11.56
N ASP A 62 5.40 9.87 -11.96
CA ASP A 62 5.78 9.22 -13.22
C ASP A 62 5.70 7.69 -13.14
N LEU A 63 5.42 7.11 -11.97
CA LEU A 63 5.15 5.67 -11.79
C LEU A 63 3.74 5.26 -12.21
N THR A 64 2.85 6.23 -12.47
CA THR A 64 1.49 5.95 -12.91
C THR A 64 1.51 5.17 -14.23
N GLY A 65 0.89 3.98 -14.26
CA GLY A 65 0.86 3.10 -15.43
C GLY A 65 2.17 2.34 -15.68
N ILE A 66 3.05 2.26 -14.68
CA ILE A 66 4.22 1.37 -14.67
C ILE A 66 3.93 0.24 -13.67
N SER A 67 4.01 -1.02 -14.11
CA SER A 67 3.71 -2.17 -13.26
C SER A 67 4.73 -2.33 -12.14
N ILE A 68 4.31 -2.99 -11.05
CA ILE A 68 5.20 -3.33 -9.93
C ILE A 68 6.35 -4.28 -10.32
N GLU A 69 6.18 -5.09 -11.36
CA GLU A 69 7.23 -5.97 -11.89
C GLU A 69 8.37 -5.19 -12.55
N ALA A 70 8.05 -4.07 -13.22
CA ALA A 70 9.06 -3.20 -13.82
C ALA A 70 9.69 -2.28 -12.78
N CYS A 71 8.86 -1.76 -11.85
CA CYS A 71 9.28 -0.86 -10.79
C CYS A 71 8.59 -1.20 -9.48
N GLU A 72 9.38 -1.70 -8.53
CA GLU A 72 8.92 -2.01 -7.17
C GLU A 72 8.15 -0.85 -6.53
N CYS A 73 7.25 -1.21 -5.63
CA CYS A 73 6.48 -0.25 -4.84
C CYS A 73 7.39 0.64 -3.99
N ARG A 74 7.05 1.92 -3.93
CA ARG A 74 7.73 2.86 -3.05
C ARG A 74 7.09 2.89 -1.68
N ALA A 75 7.94 2.93 -0.66
CA ALA A 75 7.51 3.05 0.73
C ALA A 75 6.75 4.36 1.02
N THR A 76 6.92 5.41 0.21
CA THR A 76 6.23 6.69 0.43
C THR A 76 5.74 7.30 -0.89
N ARG A 77 4.50 7.78 -0.89
CA ARG A 77 3.89 8.54 -2.01
C ARG A 77 3.93 7.79 -3.35
N ASP A 78 3.92 6.46 -3.34
CA ASP A 78 3.69 5.71 -4.57
C ASP A 78 2.27 5.99 -5.06
N PRO A 79 2.06 6.51 -6.28
CA PRO A 79 0.72 6.77 -6.80
C PRO A 79 -0.11 5.49 -7.00
N ARG A 80 0.53 4.31 -6.99
CA ARG A 80 -0.11 3.00 -7.12
C ARG A 80 -0.52 2.41 -5.77
N ALA A 81 -0.32 3.12 -4.66
CA ALA A 81 -0.68 2.67 -3.33
C ALA A 81 -2.20 2.50 -3.19
N GLY A 82 -2.64 1.35 -2.69
CA GLY A 82 -4.05 0.96 -2.58
C GLY A 82 -4.66 0.40 -3.87
N ASP A 83 -3.85 0.17 -4.91
CA ASP A 83 -4.25 -0.58 -6.11
C ASP A 83 -3.30 -1.77 -6.36
N GLU A 84 -2.04 -1.48 -6.71
CA GLU A 84 -1.00 -2.51 -6.90
C GLU A 84 0.02 -2.55 -5.75
N CYS A 85 0.11 -1.46 -4.98
CA CYS A 85 1.09 -1.31 -3.91
C CYS A 85 0.45 -1.22 -2.52
N PRO A 86 1.06 -1.81 -1.48
CA PRO A 86 0.58 -1.65 -0.11
C PRO A 86 0.49 -0.18 0.32
N ILE A 87 -0.56 0.13 1.08
CA ILE A 87 -0.74 1.46 1.66
C ILE A 87 0.16 1.58 2.90
N THR A 88 1.05 2.57 2.92
CA THR A 88 1.98 2.81 4.05
C THR A 88 1.73 4.14 4.78
N ARG A 89 0.92 5.01 4.19
CA ARG A 89 0.64 6.36 4.68
C ARG A 89 -0.46 6.30 5.73
N LYS A 90 -0.26 6.91 6.90
CA LYS A 90 -1.32 7.13 7.89
C LYS A 90 -2.18 8.34 7.51
N CYS A 91 -3.50 8.21 7.68
CA CYS A 91 -4.46 9.30 7.49
C CYS A 91 -4.27 10.38 8.57
N ASN A 92 -4.47 11.64 8.18
CA ASN A 92 -4.47 12.77 9.11
C ASN A 92 -5.89 13.35 9.26
N SER A 93 -6.12 14.18 10.29
CA SER A 93 -7.46 14.75 10.55
C SER A 93 -8.00 15.66 9.44
N ASN A 94 -7.13 16.20 8.58
CA ASN A 94 -7.48 17.10 7.46
C ASN A 94 -7.17 16.46 6.09
N ASP A 95 -7.11 15.13 6.03
CA ASP A 95 -6.90 14.43 4.76
C ASP A 95 -8.06 14.68 3.79
N ASP A 96 -7.74 14.89 2.52
CA ASP A 96 -8.73 14.96 1.45
C ASP A 96 -9.12 13.56 0.93
N LEU A 97 -8.42 12.51 1.39
CA LEU A 97 -8.59 11.11 0.98
C LEU A 97 -8.52 10.90 -0.54
N LEU A 98 -7.88 11.81 -1.28
CA LEU A 98 -7.63 11.63 -2.72
C LEU A 98 -6.68 10.46 -2.99
N THR A 99 -5.90 10.07 -2.00
CA THR A 99 -5.08 8.85 -2.01
C THR A 99 -5.45 7.99 -0.81
N PRO A 100 -5.50 6.65 -0.97
CA PRO A 100 -5.74 5.74 0.15
C PRO A 100 -4.74 5.96 1.30
N CYS A 101 -5.20 5.73 2.52
CA CYS A 101 -4.37 5.83 3.71
C CYS A 101 -4.88 4.88 4.80
N LEU A 102 -3.95 4.50 5.69
CA LEU A 102 -4.21 3.68 6.85
C LEU A 102 -4.87 4.51 7.95
N CYS A 103 -5.94 3.97 8.53
CA CYS A 103 -6.61 4.55 9.68
C CYS A 103 -5.60 4.80 10.82
N SER A 104 -5.82 5.90 11.53
CA SER A 104 -4.95 6.34 12.62
C SER A 104 -5.78 6.92 13.76
N GLY A 105 -5.17 7.15 14.93
CA GLY A 105 -5.86 7.79 16.04
C GLY A 105 -6.37 9.21 15.73
N SER A 106 -5.85 9.85 14.68
CA SER A 106 -6.30 11.16 14.20
C SER A 106 -7.40 11.09 13.15
N PHE A 107 -7.62 9.91 12.55
CA PHE A 107 -8.64 9.68 11.52
C PHE A 107 -8.99 8.20 11.47
N PHE A 108 -10.05 7.80 12.17
CA PHE A 108 -10.49 6.42 12.34
C PHE A 108 -11.97 6.19 11.97
N SER A 109 -12.73 7.27 11.74
CA SER A 109 -14.11 7.22 11.28
C SER A 109 -14.17 7.50 9.77
N GLY A 110 -14.62 6.53 8.98
CA GLY A 110 -14.79 6.69 7.52
C GLY A 110 -14.05 5.65 6.65
N GLN A 111 -13.86 6.00 5.37
CA GLN A 111 -13.29 5.18 4.28
C GLN A 111 -11.75 5.13 4.30
N CYS A 112 -11.13 5.01 5.47
CA CYS A 112 -9.70 4.70 5.56
C CYS A 112 -9.49 3.18 5.51
N THR A 113 -8.31 2.76 5.07
CA THR A 113 -7.92 1.35 5.11
C THR A 113 -7.56 0.97 6.54
N CYS A 114 -8.07 -0.14 7.03
CA CYS A 114 -7.79 -0.61 8.38
C CYS A 114 -6.28 -0.76 8.62
N SER A 115 -5.82 -0.43 9.81
CA SER A 115 -4.47 -0.73 10.28
C SER A 115 -4.52 -1.67 11.48
N THR A 116 -3.39 -2.30 11.78
CA THR A 116 -3.27 -3.20 12.93
C THR A 116 -3.65 -2.48 14.23
N ASP A 117 -3.27 -1.21 14.36
CA ASP A 117 -3.60 -0.39 15.53
C ASP A 117 -5.02 0.17 15.52
N TYR A 118 -5.57 0.48 14.33
CA TYR A 118 -6.86 1.16 14.17
C TYR A 118 -7.71 0.48 13.10
N HIS A 119 -8.65 -0.37 13.54
CA HIS A 119 -9.51 -1.18 12.67
C HIS A 119 -10.98 -1.11 13.09
N HIS A 120 -11.48 0.12 13.22
CA HIS A 120 -12.90 0.40 13.47
C HIS A 120 -13.83 -0.34 12.49
N GLN A 121 -15.08 -0.63 12.89
CA GLN A 121 -15.98 -1.43 12.05
C GLN A 121 -16.20 -0.82 10.65
N SER A 122 -16.11 0.51 10.53
CA SER A 122 -16.28 1.23 9.26
C SER A 122 -15.07 1.28 8.33
N CYS A 123 -13.87 0.88 8.75
CA CYS A 123 -12.68 0.92 7.87
C CYS A 123 -12.74 -0.13 6.75
N VAL A 124 -11.97 0.06 5.69
CA VAL A 124 -11.91 -0.85 4.53
C VAL A 124 -10.75 -1.84 4.71
N CYS A 125 -10.97 -3.12 4.48
CA CYS A 125 -9.88 -4.11 4.48
C CYS A 125 -9.09 -4.03 3.17
N ASP A 126 -7.76 -4.06 3.27
CA ASP A 126 -6.88 -4.10 2.11
C ASP A 126 -6.75 -5.55 1.62
N SER A 127 -6.89 -5.76 0.32
CA SER A 127 -6.70 -7.07 -0.32
C SER A 127 -5.38 -7.20 -1.06
N ILE A 128 -4.50 -6.19 -0.98
CA ILE A 128 -3.18 -6.19 -1.61
C ILE A 128 -2.22 -7.02 -0.77
N ASP A 129 -1.45 -7.88 -1.43
CA ASP A 129 -0.40 -8.65 -0.78
C ASP A 129 0.63 -7.71 -0.12
N GLY A 130 0.93 -7.96 1.15
CA GLY A 130 1.83 -7.11 1.94
C GLY A 130 1.17 -5.86 2.53
N ALA A 131 -0.17 -5.81 2.57
CA ALA A 131 -0.91 -4.85 3.38
C ALA A 131 -0.44 -4.86 4.86
N GLU A 132 -0.52 -3.70 5.54
CA GLU A 132 -0.13 -3.59 6.96
C GLU A 132 -0.99 -4.49 7.86
N PHE A 133 -2.27 -4.63 7.52
CA PHE A 133 -3.22 -5.47 8.23
C PHE A 133 -3.78 -6.52 7.28
N GLU A 134 -3.34 -7.77 7.47
CA GLU A 134 -3.65 -8.90 6.60
C GLU A 134 -5.16 -9.06 6.39
N LEU A 135 -5.57 -9.33 5.14
CA LEU A 135 -6.98 -9.34 4.72
C LEU A 135 -7.85 -10.23 5.62
N SER A 136 -7.38 -11.44 5.91
CA SER A 136 -8.12 -12.41 6.73
C SER A 136 -8.29 -11.95 8.18
N GLU A 137 -7.26 -11.32 8.76
CA GLU A 137 -7.32 -10.79 10.12
C GLU A 137 -8.23 -9.55 10.18
N CYS A 138 -8.18 -8.71 9.15
CA CYS A 138 -9.06 -7.57 9.00
C CYS A 138 -10.52 -7.97 8.86
N GLN A 139 -10.82 -8.95 8.00
CA GLN A 139 -12.18 -9.46 7.84
C GLN A 139 -12.71 -10.06 9.14
N ALA A 140 -11.90 -10.86 9.84
CA ALA A 140 -12.26 -11.40 11.16
C ALA A 140 -12.46 -10.31 12.23
N SER A 141 -11.87 -9.12 12.07
CA SER A 141 -12.16 -7.97 12.93
C SER A 141 -13.49 -7.28 12.61
N LYS A 142 -14.14 -7.62 11.49
CA LYS A 142 -15.45 -7.08 11.12
C LYS A 142 -16.57 -7.88 11.75
N LYS A 143 -17.63 -7.15 12.09
CA LYS A 143 -18.88 -7.72 12.57
C LYS A 143 -19.73 -8.11 11.36
N CYS A 144 -20.29 -9.32 11.41
CA CYS A 144 -21.22 -9.79 10.39
C CYS A 144 -22.55 -9.01 10.41
N THR A 145 -23.08 -8.76 9.22
CA THR A 145 -24.52 -8.52 9.02
C THR A 145 -25.28 -9.85 9.19
N PRO A 146 -26.62 -9.81 9.33
CA PRO A 146 -27.45 -11.03 9.37
C PRO A 146 -27.25 -11.98 8.18
N ASP A 147 -26.79 -11.45 7.04
CA ASP A 147 -26.51 -12.21 5.81
C ASP A 147 -25.05 -12.70 5.74
N ASN A 148 -24.31 -12.71 6.86
CA ASN A 148 -22.88 -13.08 6.94
C ASN A 148 -22.00 -12.27 5.97
N THR A 149 -22.27 -10.96 5.89
CA THR A 149 -21.44 -10.02 5.12
C THR A 149 -20.74 -9.08 6.09
N PRO A 150 -19.45 -8.73 5.90
CA PRO A 150 -18.52 -9.18 4.84
C PRO A 150 -18.15 -10.66 4.92
N THR A 151 -17.57 -11.22 3.85
CA THR A 151 -16.98 -12.58 3.90
C THR A 151 -15.96 -12.68 5.03
N ASP A 152 -15.91 -13.82 5.71
CA ASP A 152 -14.99 -14.11 6.83
C ASP A 152 -15.10 -13.13 8.01
N CYS A 153 -16.24 -12.45 8.13
CA CYS A 153 -16.59 -11.66 9.31
C CYS A 153 -16.81 -12.54 10.55
N THR A 154 -16.77 -11.90 11.71
CA THR A 154 -17.08 -12.54 12.99
C THR A 154 -18.51 -12.19 13.43
N PRO A 155 -19.38 -13.18 13.71
CA PRO A 155 -20.76 -12.93 14.13
C PRO A 155 -20.82 -12.47 15.59
N ASP A 156 -21.95 -11.87 15.99
CA ASP A 156 -22.18 -11.52 17.39
C ASP A 156 -22.27 -12.77 18.29
N CYS A 157 -21.78 -12.63 19.52
CA CYS A 157 -22.00 -13.66 20.53
C CYS A 157 -23.48 -13.80 20.86
N SER A 158 -23.98 -15.04 20.85
CA SER A 158 -25.36 -15.38 21.24
C SER A 158 -25.48 -15.86 22.69
N ILE A 159 -24.35 -16.15 23.35
CA ILE A 159 -24.30 -16.64 24.74
C ILE A 159 -24.02 -15.50 25.73
N TYR A 160 -24.14 -15.78 27.03
CA TYR A 160 -24.08 -14.76 28.06
C TYR A 160 -22.67 -14.51 28.60
N THR A 161 -22.45 -13.35 29.22
CA THR A 161 -21.14 -12.89 29.75
C THR A 161 -20.47 -13.85 30.75
N ASP A 162 -21.26 -14.63 31.49
CA ASP A 162 -20.74 -15.59 32.47
C ASP A 162 -20.20 -16.88 31.82
N ASP A 163 -20.42 -17.06 30.51
CA ASP A 163 -19.99 -18.23 29.76
C ASP A 163 -18.61 -18.05 29.11
N GLN A 164 -18.10 -19.14 28.52
CA GLN A 164 -16.85 -19.15 27.75
C GLN A 164 -17.11 -19.57 26.31
N VAL A 165 -16.53 -18.83 25.37
CA VAL A 165 -16.46 -19.20 23.95
C VAL A 165 -15.02 -19.54 23.56
N PRO A 166 -14.80 -20.28 22.45
CA PRO A 166 -13.48 -20.33 21.83
C PRO A 166 -12.99 -18.92 21.51
N THR A 167 -11.68 -18.69 21.69
CA THR A 167 -11.06 -17.38 21.45
C THR A 167 -11.40 -16.87 20.04
N ASP A 168 -11.82 -15.60 19.95
CA ASP A 168 -12.16 -14.89 18.72
C ASP A 168 -13.30 -15.52 17.88
N SER A 169 -14.09 -16.44 18.44
CA SER A 169 -15.17 -17.09 17.69
C SER A 169 -16.43 -16.25 17.50
N CYS A 170 -16.60 -15.20 18.31
CA CYS A 170 -17.72 -14.25 18.19
C CYS A 170 -17.32 -12.87 18.70
N MET A 171 -18.00 -11.83 18.21
CA MET A 171 -17.82 -10.44 18.63
C MET A 171 -18.64 -10.15 19.87
N CYS A 172 -18.02 -9.52 20.86
CA CYS A 172 -18.73 -8.97 22.00
C CYS A 172 -19.65 -7.82 21.52
N PHE A 173 -20.93 -7.81 21.91
CA PHE A 173 -21.91 -6.83 21.41
C PHE A 173 -22.81 -6.19 22.49
N SER A 174 -22.66 -6.57 23.76
CA SER A 174 -23.32 -5.92 24.89
C SER A 174 -22.79 -6.43 26.22
N ASN A 175 -23.15 -5.77 27.33
CA ASN A 175 -22.77 -6.20 28.68
C ASN A 175 -23.26 -7.60 29.06
N VAL A 176 -24.29 -8.11 28.37
CA VAL A 176 -24.83 -9.46 28.60
C VAL A 176 -24.35 -10.47 27.58
N HIS A 177 -23.75 -10.04 26.47
CA HIS A 177 -23.22 -10.90 25.40
C HIS A 177 -21.72 -10.64 25.19
N SER A 178 -20.96 -10.66 26.28
CA SER A 178 -19.50 -10.51 26.30
C SER A 178 -18.82 -11.66 27.06
N PRO A 179 -19.02 -12.93 26.63
CA PRO A 179 -18.43 -14.10 27.29
C PRO A 179 -16.90 -14.07 27.28
N PHE A 180 -16.28 -14.85 28.17
CA PHE A 180 -14.83 -15.03 28.15
C PHE A 180 -14.37 -15.60 26.81
N GLY A 181 -13.41 -14.92 26.16
CA GLY A 181 -12.85 -15.30 24.88
C GLY A 181 -13.51 -14.66 23.65
N CYS A 182 -14.56 -13.85 23.80
CA CYS A 182 -15.08 -13.07 22.68
C CYS A 182 -14.08 -12.02 22.19
N ARG A 183 -14.16 -11.69 20.91
CA ARG A 183 -13.38 -10.61 20.30
C ARG A 183 -14.02 -9.28 20.60
N CYS A 184 -13.26 -8.34 21.17
CA CYS A 184 -13.74 -7.00 21.46
C CYS A 184 -13.67 -6.12 20.19
N PRO A 185 -14.76 -5.45 19.79
CA PRO A 185 -14.68 -4.41 18.76
C PRO A 185 -13.84 -3.23 19.28
N GLN A 186 -13.04 -2.61 18.40
CA GLN A 186 -12.32 -1.37 18.73
C GLN A 186 -13.25 -0.15 18.81
N ASP A 187 -14.49 -0.26 18.32
CA ASP A 187 -15.49 0.78 18.45
C ASP A 187 -16.10 0.78 19.87
N PRO A 188 -15.83 1.80 20.70
CA PRO A 188 -16.39 1.87 22.04
C PRO A 188 -17.92 2.01 22.03
N SER A 189 -18.51 2.46 20.93
CA SER A 189 -19.98 2.61 20.81
C SER A 189 -20.73 1.29 20.72
N LEU A 190 -20.03 0.18 20.45
CA LEU A 190 -20.58 -1.17 20.39
C LEU A 190 -20.48 -1.92 21.72
N LEU A 191 -19.73 -1.39 22.68
CA LEU A 191 -19.66 -1.88 24.04
C LEU A 191 -20.67 -1.08 24.85
N GLY A 192 -21.87 -1.65 25.06
CA GLY A 192 -22.96 -0.98 25.79
C GLY A 192 -22.48 -0.40 27.13
N GLY A 193 -22.90 0.82 27.45
CA GLY A 193 -22.56 1.51 28.71
C GLY A 193 -23.06 0.82 29.96
#